data_AF-U7UCC6-F1
#
_entry.id   AF-U7UCC6-F1
#
_cell.length_a   1.000
_cell.length_b   1.000
_cell.length_c   1.000
_cell.angle_alpha   90.00
_cell.angle_beta   90.00
_cell.angle_gamma   90.00
#
_symmetry.space_group_name_H-M   'P 1'
#
loop_
_entity.id
_entity.type
_entity.pdbx_description
1 polymer ?
#
loop_
_entity_poly.entity_id
_entity_poly.type
_entity_poly.pdbx_seq_one_letter_code
_entity_poly.pdbx_strand_id
1 'polypeptide(L)'
;MDEKISGISLKTMFQHKGYGCLCAKDTVNTSPDEAPTVTLKVCPDTSTQLLFSYAPKDGLNMTGVAGGLHEKNILGKLLALPKGDIDKHIEFIEKYGFLYPLPDNEYTAIEASDLIEIINRIKSTIRLYSYINKKDYRGVLIHVVYLLYAPVTELRIGDDVFSTCTHRFKSLLDSYNLFLDLSREPEVAANGTYSVDDAFLGKKNTIDIGFYNVVRSGSDTNLQGSKDPWFKNLMAMYVGCKDVDEETRFLIDFFYHLQTEVSVIKEVHFGSFKSYTTFNENALDDSFKNALLKIARIVVAEEINHNIRGIHPKYNGGKLTATWQVDTLIEALYFSIFYMRNGEMYKECENPNCKRDRFFLVEATRTNKRYCCEQCRNAAGAQRYRNRQL
;
A
#
# COMPACT_ATOMS: atom_id res chain seq x y z
N MET A 1 2.99 41.81 -25.93
CA MET A 1 1.59 41.48 -25.59
C MET A 1 1.68 40.77 -24.26
N ASP A 2 1.53 41.54 -23.19
CA ASP A 2 1.94 41.13 -21.85
C ASP A 2 0.91 40.17 -21.26
N GLU A 3 1.29 38.91 -21.09
CA GLU A 3 0.55 37.97 -20.26
C GLU A 3 0.57 38.47 -18.82
N LYS A 4 -0.58 38.97 -18.37
CA LYS A 4 -0.86 39.21 -16.96
C LYS A 4 -0.72 37.88 -16.21
N ILE A 5 0.43 37.69 -15.55
CA ILE A 5 0.63 36.68 -14.53
C ILE A 5 -0.27 37.06 -13.36
N SER A 6 -1.46 36.45 -13.30
CA SER A 6 -2.37 36.58 -12.17
C SER A 6 -1.71 35.94 -10.95
N GLY A 7 -1.44 36.77 -9.95
CA GLY A 7 -0.80 36.41 -8.70
C GLY A 7 -1.66 35.48 -7.86
N ILE A 8 -1.51 34.17 -8.10
CA ILE A 8 -1.57 33.15 -7.05
C ILE A 8 -0.33 32.29 -7.26
N SER A 9 0.81 32.74 -6.73
CA SER A 9 1.93 31.83 -6.51
C SER A 9 1.51 30.88 -5.37
N LEU A 10 0.76 29.84 -5.72
CA LEU A 10 0.85 28.61 -4.94
C LEU A 10 2.34 28.30 -4.89
N LYS A 11 2.91 28.24 -3.68
CA LYS A 11 4.26 27.69 -3.47
C LYS A 11 4.16 26.18 -3.74
N THR A 12 4.01 25.85 -5.02
CA THR A 12 3.93 24.51 -5.53
C THR A 12 5.30 23.87 -5.36
N MET A 13 5.36 22.71 -4.69
CA MET A 13 6.64 22.03 -4.48
C MET A 13 7.09 21.27 -5.73
N PHE A 14 6.15 20.65 -6.43
CA PHE A 14 6.39 19.97 -7.69
C PHE A 14 5.17 20.03 -8.60
N GLN A 15 5.40 19.83 -9.89
CA GLN A 15 4.36 19.70 -10.90
C GLN A 15 4.58 18.42 -11.70
N HIS A 16 3.49 17.82 -12.14
CA HIS A 16 3.50 16.70 -13.08
C HIS A 16 2.54 17.05 -14.23
N LYS A 17 2.97 16.79 -15.46
CA LYS A 17 2.14 16.95 -16.66
C LYS A 17 1.78 15.58 -17.19
N GLY A 18 0.52 15.38 -17.50
CA GLY A 18 0.02 14.16 -18.10
C GLY A 18 -1.12 14.45 -19.06
N TYR A 19 -1.79 13.39 -19.48
CA TYR A 19 -2.95 13.44 -20.35
C TYR A 19 -4.11 12.70 -19.69
N GLY A 20 -5.33 13.01 -20.11
CA GLY A 20 -6.48 12.13 -19.86
C GLY A 20 -6.23 10.74 -20.43
N CYS A 21 -7.09 9.79 -20.11
CA CYS A 21 -7.02 8.44 -20.66
C CYS A 21 -8.29 8.15 -21.46
N LEU A 22 -8.16 7.58 -22.65
CA LEU A 22 -9.26 6.87 -23.28
C LEU A 22 -9.20 5.43 -22.78
N CYS A 23 -10.34 4.87 -22.40
CA CYS A 23 -10.42 3.51 -21.89
C CYS A 23 -11.59 2.77 -22.55
N ALA A 24 -11.32 1.63 -23.18
CA ALA A 24 -12.35 0.67 -23.57
C ALA A 24 -12.27 -0.57 -22.67
N LYS A 25 -13.43 -1.16 -22.38
CA LYS A 25 -13.58 -2.32 -21.51
C LYS A 25 -13.99 -3.53 -22.34
N ASP A 26 -13.12 -4.53 -22.40
CA ASP A 26 -13.40 -5.83 -23.00
C ASP A 26 -13.74 -6.83 -21.90
N THR A 27 -14.86 -7.54 -22.03
CA THR A 27 -15.29 -8.58 -21.08
C THR A 27 -15.40 -9.91 -21.82
N VAL A 28 -14.62 -10.89 -21.39
CA VAL A 28 -14.58 -12.23 -21.98
C VAL A 28 -15.15 -13.23 -20.98
N ASN A 29 -16.23 -13.92 -21.38
CA ASN A 29 -16.80 -15.02 -20.62
C ASN A 29 -16.23 -16.33 -21.19
N THR A 30 -15.30 -16.96 -20.47
CA THR A 30 -14.62 -18.20 -20.89
C THR A 30 -15.47 -19.45 -20.65
N SER A 31 -16.18 -19.50 -19.53
CA SER A 31 -17.04 -20.62 -19.11
C SER A 31 -18.23 -20.09 -18.29
N PRO A 32 -19.41 -20.75 -18.33
CA PRO A 32 -20.57 -20.33 -17.53
C PRO A 32 -20.34 -20.26 -16.02
N ASP A 33 -19.39 -21.04 -15.50
CA ASP A 33 -19.11 -21.16 -14.06
C ASP A 33 -17.89 -20.33 -13.60
N GLU A 34 -17.20 -19.66 -14.52
CA GLU A 34 -16.03 -18.83 -14.22
C GLU A 34 -16.38 -17.34 -14.23
N ALA A 35 -15.72 -16.58 -13.36
CA ALA A 35 -15.84 -15.13 -13.40
C ALA A 35 -15.28 -14.59 -14.73
N PRO A 36 -15.94 -13.62 -15.37
CA PRO A 36 -15.46 -13.06 -16.63
C PRO A 36 -14.10 -12.40 -16.43
N THR A 37 -13.22 -12.59 -17.42
CA THR A 37 -11.97 -11.84 -17.50
C THR A 37 -12.25 -10.47 -18.08
N VAL A 38 -11.79 -9.41 -17.40
CA VAL A 38 -11.97 -8.02 -17.84
C VAL A 38 -10.61 -7.45 -18.21
N THR A 39 -10.48 -7.05 -19.48
CA THR A 39 -9.30 -6.36 -20.01
C THR A 39 -9.67 -4.92 -20.34
N LEU A 40 -8.80 -3.98 -19.97
CA LEU A 40 -8.90 -2.58 -20.33
C LEU A 40 -7.96 -2.30 -21.51
N LYS A 41 -8.47 -1.57 -22.50
CA LYS A 41 -7.66 -1.00 -23.58
C LYS A 41 -7.50 0.48 -23.30
N VAL A 42 -6.30 0.89 -22.91
CA VAL A 42 -6.00 2.26 -22.50
C VAL A 42 -5.07 2.95 -23.50
N CYS A 43 -5.31 4.22 -23.79
CA CYS A 43 -4.39 5.06 -24.56
C CYS A 43 -4.48 6.52 -24.07
N PRO A 44 -3.44 7.34 -24.27
CA PRO A 44 -3.46 8.73 -23.81
C PRO A 44 -4.45 9.55 -24.65
N ASP A 45 -5.31 10.32 -23.98
CA ASP A 45 -6.12 11.36 -24.62
C ASP A 45 -5.30 12.63 -24.77
N THR A 46 -4.58 12.73 -25.89
CA THR A 46 -3.71 13.88 -26.19
C THR A 46 -4.46 15.21 -26.32
N SER A 47 -5.79 15.18 -26.47
CA SER A 47 -6.64 16.38 -26.48
C SER A 47 -6.87 16.96 -25.08
N THR A 48 -6.73 16.14 -24.04
CA THR A 48 -6.95 16.51 -22.64
C THR A 48 -5.62 16.59 -21.89
N GLN A 49 -4.98 17.75 -21.91
CA GLN A 49 -3.77 17.99 -21.11
C GLN A 49 -4.10 18.23 -19.63
N LEU A 50 -3.43 17.50 -18.76
CA LEU A 50 -3.59 17.57 -17.30
C LEU A 50 -2.32 18.14 -16.66
N LEU A 51 -2.48 19.09 -15.75
CA LEU A 51 -1.39 19.62 -14.94
C LEU A 51 -1.68 19.37 -13.46
N PHE A 52 -0.88 18.54 -12.83
CA PHE A 52 -0.93 18.29 -11.40
C PHE A 52 0.05 19.20 -10.68
N SER A 53 -0.38 19.75 -9.54
CA SER A 53 0.47 20.54 -8.67
C SER A 53 0.26 20.13 -7.22
N TYR A 54 1.36 19.96 -6.51
CA TYR A 54 1.33 19.72 -5.08
C TYR A 54 1.59 21.00 -4.31
N ALA A 55 0.72 21.30 -3.34
CA ALA A 55 0.95 22.36 -2.36
C ALA A 55 0.77 21.81 -0.94
N PRO A 56 1.64 22.22 0.02
CA PRO A 56 1.48 21.82 1.42
C PRO A 56 0.08 22.16 1.95
N LYS A 57 -0.52 21.25 2.74
CA LYS A 57 -1.89 21.30 3.27
C LYS A 57 -3.01 21.08 2.25
N ASP A 58 -2.82 21.47 0.99
CA ASP A 58 -3.82 21.25 -0.07
C ASP A 58 -3.64 19.87 -0.75
N GLY A 59 -2.46 19.27 -0.65
CA GLY A 59 -2.14 17.97 -1.24
C GLY A 59 -1.90 18.06 -2.75
N LEU A 60 -2.01 16.90 -3.41
CA LEU A 60 -1.97 16.82 -4.87
C LEU A 60 -3.30 17.30 -5.45
N ASN A 61 -3.23 18.29 -6.33
CA ASN A 61 -4.37 18.91 -6.99
C ASN A 61 -4.20 18.89 -8.51
N MET A 62 -5.31 18.92 -9.22
CA MET A 62 -5.35 19.12 -10.66
C MET A 62 -5.66 20.59 -10.96
N THR A 63 -4.77 21.21 -11.72
CA THR A 63 -4.79 22.62 -12.13
C THR A 63 -4.84 22.71 -13.65
N GLY A 64 -5.42 23.78 -14.18
CA GLY A 64 -5.39 24.09 -15.60
C GLY A 64 -4.05 24.68 -16.01
N VAL A 65 -3.81 24.74 -17.32
CA VAL A 65 -2.56 25.29 -17.89
C VAL A 65 -2.33 26.76 -17.46
N ALA A 66 -3.41 27.51 -17.21
CA ALA A 66 -3.38 28.88 -16.69
C ALA A 66 -3.27 28.98 -15.15
N GLY A 67 -3.02 27.88 -14.44
CA GLY A 67 -2.89 27.84 -12.97
C GLY A 67 -4.21 27.86 -12.19
N GLY A 68 -5.35 27.88 -12.89
CA GLY A 68 -6.68 27.77 -12.27
C GLY A 68 -6.90 26.39 -11.66
N LEU A 69 -7.46 26.32 -10.47
CA LEU A 69 -7.70 25.05 -9.79
C LEU A 69 -8.95 24.36 -10.36
N HIS A 70 -8.79 23.14 -10.89
CA HIS A 70 -9.91 22.34 -11.38
C HIS A 70 -10.41 21.35 -10.34
N GLU A 71 -9.50 20.66 -9.65
CA GLU A 71 -9.88 19.67 -8.66
C GLU A 71 -8.86 19.53 -7.54
N LYS A 72 -9.36 19.28 -6.32
CA LYS A 72 -8.56 19.15 -5.11
C LYS A 72 -8.45 17.72 -4.63
N ASN A 73 -7.37 17.43 -3.90
CA ASN A 73 -7.23 16.23 -3.07
C ASN A 73 -7.37 14.92 -3.86
N ILE A 74 -6.55 14.75 -4.90
CA ILE A 74 -6.59 13.58 -5.79
C ILE A 74 -6.38 12.27 -5.02
N LEU A 75 -5.46 12.25 -4.04
CA LEU A 75 -5.30 11.09 -3.12
C LEU A 75 -6.60 10.73 -2.40
N GLY A 76 -7.36 11.72 -1.91
CA GLY A 76 -8.64 11.48 -1.25
C GLY A 76 -9.70 10.92 -2.20
N LYS A 77 -9.66 11.30 -3.49
CA LYS A 77 -10.53 10.71 -4.53
C LYS A 77 -10.14 9.25 -4.82
N LEU A 78 -8.84 8.97 -4.93
CA LEU A 78 -8.32 7.62 -5.10
C LEU A 78 -8.71 6.71 -3.94
N LEU A 79 -8.58 7.19 -2.69
CA LEU A 79 -9.02 6.46 -1.49
C LEU A 79 -10.53 6.17 -1.48
N ALA A 80 -11.34 7.05 -2.08
CA ALA A 80 -12.79 6.92 -2.12
C ALA A 80 -13.29 5.87 -3.13
N LEU A 81 -12.43 5.39 -4.02
CA LEU A 81 -12.79 4.37 -5.01
C LEU A 81 -13.33 3.11 -4.31
N PRO A 82 -14.49 2.59 -4.72
CA PRO A 82 -15.09 1.41 -4.10
C PRO A 82 -14.20 0.18 -4.31
N LYS A 83 -14.33 -0.83 -3.43
CA LYS A 83 -13.65 -2.11 -3.62
C LYS A 83 -14.32 -2.89 -4.75
N GLY A 84 -13.54 -3.32 -5.75
CA GLY A 84 -14.01 -4.19 -6.83
C GLY A 84 -14.90 -3.56 -7.89
N ASP A 85 -15.18 -2.26 -7.81
CA ASP A 85 -16.01 -1.54 -8.79
C ASP A 85 -15.13 -1.04 -9.95
N ILE A 86 -14.94 -1.88 -10.97
CA ILE A 86 -14.06 -1.56 -12.10
C ILE A 86 -14.48 -0.29 -12.85
N ASP A 87 -15.78 -0.03 -12.99
CA ASP A 87 -16.27 1.13 -13.74
C ASP A 87 -15.87 2.44 -13.04
N LYS A 88 -15.86 2.45 -11.69
CA LYS A 88 -15.30 3.58 -10.94
C LYS A 88 -13.79 3.75 -11.06
N HIS A 89 -13.05 2.67 -11.30
CA HIS A 89 -11.61 2.78 -11.57
C HIS A 89 -11.37 3.30 -13.00
N ILE A 90 -12.20 2.90 -13.97
CA ILE A 90 -12.19 3.44 -15.34
C ILE A 90 -12.48 4.95 -15.31
N GLU A 91 -13.57 5.38 -14.67
CA GLU A 91 -13.91 6.81 -14.51
C GLU A 91 -12.74 7.61 -13.90
N PHE A 92 -11.97 7.00 -13.00
CA PHE A 92 -10.81 7.64 -12.38
C PHE A 92 -9.66 7.83 -13.37
N ILE A 93 -9.25 6.78 -14.08
CA ILE A 93 -8.11 6.87 -15.02
C ILE A 93 -8.46 7.70 -16.25
N GLU A 94 -9.71 7.68 -16.71
CA GLU A 94 -10.16 8.53 -17.82
C GLU A 94 -10.00 10.01 -17.46
N LYS A 95 -10.38 10.35 -16.22
CA LYS A 95 -10.37 11.72 -15.72
C LYS A 95 -8.99 12.24 -15.32
N TYR A 96 -8.18 11.42 -14.65
CA TYR A 96 -6.89 11.86 -14.09
C TYR A 96 -5.68 11.35 -14.89
N GLY A 97 -5.90 10.57 -15.93
CA GLY A 97 -4.84 9.90 -16.67
C GLY A 97 -4.49 8.55 -16.08
N PHE A 98 -3.76 7.77 -16.88
CA PHE A 98 -3.22 6.49 -16.45
C PHE A 98 -2.03 6.68 -15.50
N LEU A 99 -1.77 5.68 -14.65
CA LEU A 99 -0.76 5.77 -13.59
C LEU A 99 0.68 5.83 -14.14
N TYR A 100 0.92 5.13 -15.24
CA TYR A 100 2.21 5.02 -15.93
C TYR A 100 2.14 5.67 -17.33
N PRO A 101 3.28 5.99 -17.95
CA PRO A 101 3.32 6.47 -19.32
C PRO A 101 2.69 5.44 -20.27
N LEU A 102 1.86 5.92 -21.19
CA LEU A 102 1.27 5.10 -22.25
C LEU A 102 1.85 5.53 -23.61
N PRO A 103 2.03 4.59 -24.56
CA PRO A 103 2.46 4.93 -25.91
C PRO A 103 1.40 5.78 -26.62
N ASP A 104 1.86 6.74 -27.41
CA ASP A 104 0.98 7.56 -28.24
C ASP A 104 0.37 6.72 -29.37
N ASN A 105 -0.91 6.96 -29.68
CA ASN A 105 -1.63 6.37 -30.81
C ASN A 105 -1.83 4.84 -30.81
N GLU A 106 -1.50 4.15 -29.72
CA GLU A 106 -1.73 2.71 -29.56
C GLU A 106 -2.50 2.40 -28.28
N TYR A 107 -3.42 1.43 -28.34
CA TYR A 107 -4.06 0.88 -27.15
C TYR A 107 -3.16 -0.13 -26.45
N THR A 108 -2.85 0.13 -25.19
CA THR A 108 -2.23 -0.87 -24.31
C THR A 108 -3.31 -1.71 -23.64
N ALA A 109 -3.17 -3.03 -23.69
CA ALA A 109 -4.06 -3.97 -23.02
C ALA A 109 -3.59 -4.24 -21.59
N ILE A 110 -4.47 -4.08 -20.61
CA ILE A 110 -4.16 -4.24 -19.18
C ILE A 110 -5.28 -5.04 -18.52
N GLU A 111 -4.95 -6.03 -17.69
CA GLU A 111 -5.98 -6.72 -16.91
C GLU A 111 -6.55 -5.80 -15.82
N ALA A 112 -7.87 -5.80 -15.67
CA ALA A 112 -8.56 -4.97 -14.69
C ALA A 112 -8.12 -5.28 -13.25
N SER A 113 -7.82 -6.55 -12.95
CA SER A 113 -7.27 -7.02 -11.68
C SER A 113 -5.96 -6.32 -11.32
N ASP A 114 -5.05 -6.18 -12.29
CA ASP A 114 -3.73 -5.58 -12.07
C ASP A 114 -3.83 -4.09 -11.74
N LEU A 115 -4.67 -3.36 -12.49
CA LEU A 115 -4.95 -1.95 -12.19
C LEU A 115 -5.53 -1.78 -10.78
N ILE A 116 -6.51 -2.63 -10.42
CA ILE A 116 -7.14 -2.60 -9.10
C ILE A 116 -6.10 -2.89 -8.02
N GLU A 117 -5.19 -3.84 -8.23
CA GLU A 117 -4.17 -4.23 -7.26
C GLU A 117 -3.15 -3.11 -7.03
N ILE A 118 -2.68 -2.45 -8.10
CA ILE A 118 -1.81 -1.28 -7.98
C ILE A 118 -2.49 -0.16 -7.19
N ILE A 119 -3.76 0.13 -7.49
CA ILE A 119 -4.54 1.15 -6.75
C ILE A 119 -4.73 0.73 -5.29
N ASN A 120 -4.97 -0.55 -5.02
CA ASN A 120 -5.13 -1.08 -3.67
C ASN A 120 -3.83 -0.99 -2.86
N ARG A 121 -2.65 -1.15 -3.48
CA ARG A 121 -1.37 -0.90 -2.82
C ARG A 121 -1.19 0.56 -2.45
N ILE A 122 -1.50 1.50 -3.36
CA ILE A 122 -1.49 2.94 -3.04
C ILE A 122 -2.43 3.24 -1.86
N LYS A 123 -3.67 2.72 -1.90
CA LYS A 123 -4.64 2.85 -0.81
C LYS A 123 -4.09 2.28 0.51
N SER A 124 -3.45 1.12 0.46
CA SER A 124 -2.88 0.45 1.63
C SER A 124 -1.74 1.24 2.24
N THR A 125 -0.85 1.81 1.43
CA THR A 125 0.25 2.67 1.92
C THR A 125 -0.29 3.90 2.67
N ILE A 126 -1.30 4.58 2.10
CA ILE A 126 -1.92 5.76 2.74
C ILE A 126 -2.66 5.38 4.03
N ARG A 127 -3.37 4.24 4.01
CA ARG A 127 -4.08 3.73 5.19
C ARG A 127 -3.10 3.33 6.28
N LEU A 128 -2.03 2.62 5.94
CA LEU A 128 -0.98 2.23 6.86
C LEU A 128 -0.35 3.44 7.54
N TYR A 129 0.04 4.46 6.77
CA TYR A 129 0.51 5.74 7.29
C TYR A 129 -0.47 6.35 8.31
N SER A 130 -1.76 6.37 7.95
CA SER A 130 -2.82 6.91 8.81
C SER A 130 -3.03 6.08 10.09
N TYR A 131 -2.93 4.75 10.02
CA TYR A 131 -3.11 3.85 11.17
C TYR A 131 -1.92 3.86 12.11
N ILE A 132 -0.69 4.04 11.60
CA ILE A 132 0.51 4.30 12.42
C ILE A 132 0.26 5.52 13.33
N ASN A 133 -0.22 6.63 12.75
CA ASN A 133 -0.47 7.87 13.49
C ASN A 133 -1.62 7.74 14.51
N LYS A 134 -2.63 6.90 14.23
CA LYS A 134 -3.73 6.61 15.17
C LYS A 134 -3.37 5.57 16.23
N LYS A 135 -2.26 4.85 16.06
CA LYS A 135 -1.94 3.62 16.81
C LYS A 135 -3.07 2.57 16.74
N ASP A 136 -3.68 2.44 15.56
CA ASP A 136 -4.66 1.38 15.27
C ASP A 136 -3.93 0.10 14.88
N TYR A 137 -3.53 -0.70 15.87
CA TYR A 137 -2.68 -1.88 15.66
C TYR A 137 -3.30 -2.91 14.73
N ARG A 138 -4.63 -3.07 14.76
CA ARG A 138 -5.34 -3.97 13.84
C ARG A 138 -5.25 -3.47 12.40
N GLY A 139 -5.54 -2.18 12.18
CA GLY A 139 -5.40 -1.55 10.87
C GLY A 139 -3.96 -1.59 10.36
N VAL A 140 -2.98 -1.38 11.24
CA VAL A 140 -1.55 -1.52 10.92
C VAL A 140 -1.24 -2.95 10.47
N LEU A 141 -1.63 -3.97 11.26
CA LEU A 141 -1.35 -5.36 10.94
C LEU A 141 -1.94 -5.78 9.59
N ILE A 142 -3.21 -5.44 9.35
CA ILE A 142 -3.90 -5.77 8.09
C ILE A 142 -3.13 -5.23 6.88
N HIS A 143 -2.68 -3.98 6.93
CA HIS A 143 -2.01 -3.35 5.79
C HIS A 143 -0.54 -3.73 5.67
N VAL A 144 0.16 -3.97 6.78
CA VAL A 144 1.53 -4.54 6.76
C VAL A 144 1.51 -5.93 6.13
N VAL A 145 0.61 -6.81 6.57
CA VAL A 145 0.46 -8.15 6.00
C VAL A 145 0.11 -8.07 4.52
N TYR A 146 -0.84 -7.20 4.14
CA TYR A 146 -1.18 -7.00 2.73
C TYR A 146 0.01 -6.59 1.87
N LEU A 147 0.76 -5.54 2.26
CA LEU A 147 1.90 -5.06 1.47
C LEU A 147 3.05 -6.09 1.42
N LEU A 148 3.28 -6.84 2.50
CA LEU A 148 4.38 -7.82 2.55
C LEU A 148 4.05 -9.18 1.93
N TYR A 149 2.81 -9.64 1.95
CA TYR A 149 2.44 -11.00 1.51
C TYR A 149 1.70 -11.04 0.17
N ALA A 150 1.05 -9.94 -0.24
CA ALA A 150 0.40 -9.89 -1.54
C ALA A 150 1.44 -10.11 -2.67
N PRO A 151 1.04 -10.76 -3.77
CA PRO A 151 1.92 -10.97 -4.91
C PRO A 151 2.36 -9.63 -5.51
N VAL A 152 3.53 -9.66 -6.16
CA VAL A 152 3.97 -8.54 -6.99
C VAL A 152 3.10 -8.50 -8.25
N THR A 153 2.62 -7.31 -8.59
CA THR A 153 1.84 -7.08 -9.82
C THR A 153 2.75 -6.38 -10.81
N GLU A 154 2.83 -6.92 -12.01
CA GLU A 154 3.62 -6.38 -13.12
C GLU A 154 2.69 -5.92 -14.25
N LEU A 155 2.99 -4.75 -14.82
CA LEU A 155 2.34 -4.23 -16.01
C LEU A 155 3.38 -4.06 -17.11
N ARG A 156 3.10 -4.61 -18.28
CA ARG A 156 3.91 -4.38 -19.47
C ARG A 156 3.26 -3.32 -20.35
N ILE A 157 3.99 -2.25 -20.63
CA ILE A 157 3.53 -1.15 -21.47
C ILE A 157 4.61 -0.88 -22.50
N GLY A 158 4.35 -1.23 -23.77
CA GLY A 158 5.41 -1.28 -24.79
C GLY A 158 6.53 -2.22 -24.35
N ASP A 159 7.77 -1.71 -24.37
CA ASP A 159 8.97 -2.44 -23.95
C ASP A 159 9.24 -2.36 -22.43
N ASP A 160 8.55 -1.46 -21.72
CA ASP A 160 8.75 -1.21 -20.30
C ASP A 160 7.93 -2.17 -19.43
N VAL A 161 8.52 -2.59 -18.30
CA VAL A 161 7.86 -3.39 -17.26
C VAL A 161 7.82 -2.59 -15.97
N PHE A 162 6.62 -2.28 -15.50
CA PHE A 162 6.36 -1.59 -14.25
C PHE A 162 5.88 -2.59 -13.21
N SER A 163 6.44 -2.55 -12.00
CA SER A 163 6.06 -3.46 -10.93
C SER A 163 5.69 -2.73 -9.66
N THR A 164 4.80 -3.32 -8.87
CA THR A 164 4.60 -2.91 -7.48
C THR A 164 5.87 -3.14 -6.65
N CYS A 165 5.93 -2.52 -5.47
CA CYS A 165 7.08 -2.64 -4.56
C CYS A 165 7.33 -4.11 -4.22
N THR A 166 8.56 -4.57 -4.50
CA THR A 166 9.00 -5.91 -4.16
C THR A 166 9.83 -5.86 -2.89
N HIS A 167 9.20 -6.12 -1.75
CA HIS A 167 9.86 -6.13 -0.45
C HIS A 167 10.87 -7.28 -0.36
N ARG A 168 12.07 -7.02 0.21
CA ARG A 168 13.10 -8.04 0.39
C ARG A 168 12.58 -9.24 1.17
N PHE A 169 11.79 -8.99 2.21
CA PHE A 169 11.08 -10.02 2.98
C PHE A 169 10.23 -10.93 2.08
N LYS A 170 9.43 -10.35 1.16
CA LYS A 170 8.56 -11.11 0.26
C LYS A 170 9.37 -11.97 -0.72
N SER A 171 10.42 -11.40 -1.33
CA SER A 171 11.31 -12.15 -2.21
C SER A 171 11.92 -13.37 -1.51
N LEU A 172 12.34 -13.22 -0.26
CA LEU A 172 12.85 -14.32 0.55
C LEU A 172 11.74 -15.31 0.91
N LEU A 173 10.57 -14.84 1.34
CA LEU A 173 9.43 -15.69 1.70
C LEU A 173 9.01 -16.60 0.54
N ASP A 174 9.07 -16.11 -0.70
CA ASP A 174 8.67 -16.89 -1.89
C ASP A 174 9.76 -17.85 -2.39
N SER A 175 11.05 -17.56 -2.12
CA SER A 175 12.17 -18.30 -2.70
C SER A 175 12.99 -19.13 -1.72
N TYR A 176 13.00 -18.77 -0.43
CA TYR A 176 13.86 -19.38 0.57
C TYR A 176 13.28 -20.69 1.09
N ASN A 177 13.97 -21.79 0.84
CA ASN A 177 13.56 -23.14 1.25
C ASN A 177 14.70 -23.96 1.90
N LEU A 178 15.79 -23.31 2.29
CA LEU A 178 16.96 -23.97 2.85
C LEU A 178 16.78 -24.27 4.34
N PHE A 179 16.45 -25.52 4.65
CA PHE A 179 16.45 -26.04 6.02
C PHE A 179 17.85 -26.57 6.39
N LEU A 180 18.51 -25.91 7.34
CA LEU A 180 19.78 -26.35 7.91
C LEU A 180 19.67 -27.78 8.47
N ASP A 181 20.72 -28.57 8.27
CA ASP A 181 20.87 -29.85 8.97
C ASP A 181 21.44 -29.60 10.37
N LEU A 182 20.56 -29.59 11.36
CA LEU A 182 20.92 -29.35 12.76
C LEU A 182 21.30 -30.64 13.51
N SER A 183 21.33 -31.80 12.84
CA SER A 183 21.62 -33.09 13.50
C SER A 183 23.01 -33.17 14.12
N ARG A 184 23.94 -32.33 13.64
CA ARG A 184 25.33 -32.25 14.12
C ARG A 184 25.56 -31.16 15.16
N GLU A 185 24.55 -30.36 15.46
CA GLU A 185 24.68 -29.28 16.45
C GLU A 185 24.74 -29.86 17.87
N PRO A 186 25.81 -29.58 18.64
CA PRO A 186 25.96 -30.12 19.99
C PRO A 186 24.80 -29.76 20.92
N GLU A 187 24.22 -28.56 20.77
CA GLU A 187 23.05 -28.11 21.54
C GLU A 187 21.84 -29.01 21.31
N VAL A 188 21.63 -29.45 20.06
CA VAL A 188 20.50 -30.31 19.68
C VAL A 188 20.65 -31.70 20.29
N ALA A 189 21.85 -32.26 20.24
CA ALA A 189 22.13 -33.56 20.85
C ALA A 189 21.98 -33.55 22.39
N ALA A 190 22.33 -32.43 23.03
CA ALA A 190 22.25 -32.30 24.49
C ALA A 190 20.84 -31.98 24.99
N ASN A 191 20.12 -31.08 24.31
CA ASN A 191 18.92 -30.45 24.84
C ASN A 191 17.65 -30.73 24.01
N GLY A 192 17.78 -31.28 22.79
CA GLY A 192 16.67 -31.40 21.86
C GLY A 192 16.18 -30.06 21.30
N THR A 193 16.93 -28.97 21.51
CA THR A 193 16.58 -27.63 21.06
C THR A 193 17.74 -26.96 20.34
N TYR A 194 17.44 -25.92 19.57
CA TYR A 194 18.43 -25.09 18.90
C TYR A 194 18.16 -23.61 19.16
N SER A 195 19.21 -22.87 19.53
CA SER A 195 19.11 -21.44 19.83
C SER A 195 19.31 -20.60 18.58
N VAL A 196 18.38 -19.68 18.31
CA VAL A 196 18.43 -18.69 17.23
C VAL A 196 18.55 -17.30 17.84
N ASP A 197 19.48 -16.48 17.31
CA ASP A 197 19.56 -15.06 17.67
C ASP A 197 18.33 -14.33 17.12
N ASP A 198 17.55 -13.70 18.00
CA ASP A 198 16.27 -13.11 17.66
C ASP A 198 16.26 -11.59 17.90
N ALA A 199 16.13 -10.83 16.83
CA ALA A 199 16.12 -9.37 16.85
C ALA A 199 14.80 -8.78 17.36
N PHE A 200 13.68 -9.52 17.29
CA PHE A 200 12.39 -9.09 17.84
C PHE A 200 12.38 -9.20 19.37
N LEU A 201 12.87 -10.32 19.92
CA LEU A 201 12.97 -10.54 21.35
C LEU A 201 14.19 -9.83 21.98
N GLY A 202 15.21 -9.49 21.18
CA GLY A 202 16.48 -8.93 21.64
C GLY A 202 17.35 -9.92 22.41
N LYS A 203 17.10 -11.21 22.26
CA LYS A 203 17.79 -12.31 22.94
C LYS A 203 17.69 -13.58 22.09
N LYS A 204 18.37 -14.65 22.50
CA LYS A 204 18.18 -15.95 21.85
C LYS A 204 16.79 -16.53 22.13
N ASN A 205 16.17 -17.06 21.10
CA ASN A 205 14.98 -17.90 21.18
C ASN A 205 15.37 -19.37 20.99
N THR A 206 14.69 -20.28 21.68
CA THR A 206 14.94 -21.72 21.59
C THR A 206 13.85 -22.40 20.79
N ILE A 207 14.24 -23.17 19.76
CA ILE A 207 13.32 -23.93 18.92
C ILE A 207 13.44 -25.40 19.26
N ASP A 208 12.30 -26.08 19.43
CA ASP A 208 12.24 -27.54 19.55
C ASP A 208 12.62 -28.22 18.22
N ILE A 209 13.59 -29.14 18.27
CA ILE A 209 14.07 -29.80 17.05
C ILE A 209 13.03 -30.74 16.45
N GLY A 210 12.15 -31.32 17.29
CA GLY A 210 11.05 -32.17 16.85
C GLY A 210 10.10 -31.37 15.96
N PHE A 211 9.63 -30.21 16.46
CA PHE A 211 8.79 -29.29 15.71
C PHE A 211 9.46 -28.83 14.41
N TYR A 212 10.73 -28.42 14.46
CA TYR A 212 11.48 -28.02 13.27
C TYR A 212 11.50 -29.11 12.19
N ASN A 213 11.81 -30.35 12.57
CA ASN A 213 11.89 -31.48 11.65
C ASN A 213 10.52 -31.87 11.07
N VAL A 214 9.45 -31.79 11.85
CA VAL A 214 8.08 -32.07 11.39
C VAL A 214 7.61 -31.00 10.39
N VAL A 215 7.90 -29.72 10.65
CA VAL A 215 7.64 -28.63 9.67
C VAL A 215 8.45 -28.86 8.39
N ARG A 216 9.75 -29.17 8.52
CA ARG A 216 10.64 -29.47 7.40
C ARG A 216 10.08 -30.59 6.51
N SER A 217 9.69 -31.72 7.11
CA SER A 217 9.12 -32.87 6.39
C SER A 217 7.73 -32.60 5.80
N GLY A 218 7.05 -31.53 6.23
CA GLY A 218 5.66 -31.27 5.85
C GLY A 218 4.66 -32.22 6.50
N SER A 219 5.02 -32.77 7.65
CA SER A 219 4.15 -33.62 8.47
C SER A 219 3.20 -32.77 9.33
N ASP A 220 2.16 -33.39 9.91
CA ASP A 220 1.22 -32.67 10.76
C ASP A 220 1.86 -32.25 12.09
N THR A 221 1.59 -31.00 12.51
CA THR A 221 1.93 -30.49 13.83
C THR A 221 0.66 -30.03 14.54
N ASN A 222 0.76 -29.71 15.83
CA ASN A 222 -0.32 -29.06 16.58
C ASN A 222 -0.59 -27.62 16.11
N LEU A 223 0.36 -26.99 15.39
CA LEU A 223 0.19 -25.67 14.79
C LEU A 223 -0.55 -25.82 13.45
N GLN A 224 -1.83 -25.45 13.45
CA GLN A 224 -2.63 -25.43 12.22
C GLN A 224 -2.05 -24.43 11.22
N GLY A 225 -1.86 -24.88 9.98
CA GLY A 225 -1.18 -24.10 8.94
C GLY A 225 0.33 -24.32 8.85
N SER A 226 0.93 -25.14 9.71
CA SER A 226 2.37 -25.46 9.63
C SER A 226 2.85 -26.08 8.31
N LYS A 227 1.94 -26.64 7.50
CA LYS A 227 2.22 -27.14 6.16
C LYS A 227 2.14 -26.07 5.07
N ASP A 228 1.65 -24.88 5.39
CA ASP A 228 1.54 -23.78 4.45
C ASP A 228 2.94 -23.40 3.92
N PRO A 229 3.12 -23.25 2.59
CA PRO A 229 4.41 -22.91 2.01
C PRO A 229 5.03 -21.63 2.60
N TRP A 230 4.23 -20.59 2.88
CA TRP A 230 4.75 -19.37 3.49
C TRP A 230 5.27 -19.63 4.90
N PHE A 231 4.54 -20.41 5.70
CA PHE A 231 5.01 -20.74 7.04
C PHE A 231 6.28 -21.60 7.02
N LYS A 232 6.35 -22.60 6.11
CA LYS A 232 7.54 -23.43 5.96
C LYS A 232 8.76 -22.60 5.57
N ASN A 233 8.62 -21.71 4.59
CA ASN A 233 9.71 -20.85 4.16
C ASN A 233 10.10 -19.85 5.27
N LEU A 234 9.14 -19.30 5.99
CA LEU A 234 9.37 -18.45 7.14
C LEU A 234 10.15 -19.17 8.26
N MET A 235 9.82 -20.42 8.58
CA MET A 235 10.57 -21.24 9.54
C MET A 235 12.02 -21.49 9.06
N ALA A 236 12.20 -21.81 7.78
CA ALA A 236 13.52 -21.96 7.20
C ALA A 236 14.34 -20.65 7.28
N MET A 237 13.70 -19.52 6.97
CA MET A 237 14.30 -18.18 7.06
C MET A 237 14.65 -17.81 8.50
N TYR A 238 13.78 -18.14 9.44
CA TYR A 238 13.97 -17.87 10.86
C TYR A 238 15.26 -18.50 11.37
N VAL A 239 15.46 -19.79 11.06
CA VAL A 239 16.61 -20.57 11.52
C VAL A 239 17.89 -20.33 10.73
N GLY A 240 17.78 -20.21 9.40
CA GLY A 240 18.94 -20.29 8.50
C GLY A 240 19.31 -19.00 7.76
N CYS A 241 18.39 -18.06 7.58
CA CYS A 241 18.62 -16.87 6.75
C CYS A 241 19.32 -15.75 7.55
N LYS A 242 20.59 -15.99 7.93
CA LYS A 242 21.35 -15.08 8.79
C LYS A 242 21.97 -13.90 8.02
N ASP A 243 22.23 -14.08 6.72
CA ASP A 243 22.89 -13.08 5.86
C ASP A 243 21.89 -12.08 5.26
N VAL A 244 21.19 -11.34 6.12
CA VAL A 244 20.23 -10.29 5.75
C VAL A 244 20.48 -9.02 6.58
N ASP A 245 19.97 -7.88 6.10
CA ASP A 245 20.04 -6.62 6.85
C ASP A 245 19.18 -6.67 8.14
N GLU A 246 19.44 -5.74 9.06
CA GLU A 246 18.78 -5.69 10.37
C GLU A 246 17.25 -5.53 10.27
N GLU A 247 16.76 -4.78 9.28
CA GLU A 247 15.32 -4.56 9.10
C GLU A 247 14.66 -5.85 8.62
N THR A 248 15.21 -6.48 7.58
CA THR A 248 14.73 -7.78 7.09
C THR A 248 14.79 -8.84 8.20
N ARG A 249 15.88 -8.93 8.97
CA ARG A 249 16.00 -9.87 10.10
C ARG A 249 14.86 -9.68 11.11
N PHE A 250 14.61 -8.42 11.48
CA PHE A 250 13.55 -8.06 12.42
C PHE A 250 12.15 -8.42 11.91
N LEU A 251 11.88 -8.27 10.60
CA LEU A 251 10.63 -8.72 9.99
C LEU A 251 10.47 -10.25 10.08
N ILE A 252 11.52 -11.01 9.76
CA ILE A 252 11.48 -12.48 9.81
C ILE A 252 11.18 -12.96 11.23
N ASP A 253 11.90 -12.43 12.21
CA ASP A 253 11.73 -12.81 13.62
C ASP A 253 10.32 -12.48 14.13
N PHE A 254 9.85 -11.25 13.86
CA PHE A 254 8.50 -10.84 14.23
C PHE A 254 7.43 -11.74 13.61
N PHE A 255 7.51 -12.04 12.31
CA PHE A 255 6.50 -12.85 11.64
C PHE A 255 6.56 -14.31 12.08
N TYR A 256 7.75 -14.84 12.38
CA TYR A 256 7.88 -16.16 12.96
C TYR A 256 7.07 -16.24 14.26
N HIS A 257 7.36 -15.34 15.21
CA HIS A 257 6.66 -15.27 16.50
C HIS A 257 5.16 -15.02 16.34
N LEU A 258 4.75 -14.10 15.47
CA LEU A 258 3.34 -13.83 15.19
C LEU A 258 2.60 -15.09 14.72
N GLN A 259 3.21 -15.86 13.80
CA GLN A 259 2.55 -17.03 13.22
C GLN A 259 2.60 -18.27 14.13
N THR A 260 3.61 -18.41 14.98
CA THR A 260 3.69 -19.52 15.95
C THR A 260 2.86 -19.28 17.21
N GLU A 261 2.77 -18.03 17.68
CA GLU A 261 2.12 -17.70 18.97
C GLU A 261 0.67 -17.23 18.80
N VAL A 262 0.33 -16.65 17.64
CA VAL A 262 -1.02 -16.12 17.39
C VAL A 262 -1.77 -16.96 16.38
N SER A 263 -1.36 -16.91 15.10
CA SER A 263 -1.99 -17.74 14.05
C SER A 263 -1.21 -17.68 12.74
N VAL A 264 -1.13 -18.81 12.04
CA VAL A 264 -0.54 -18.89 10.70
C VAL A 264 -1.42 -18.18 9.68
N ILE A 265 -0.82 -17.31 8.87
CA ILE A 265 -1.48 -16.58 7.80
C ILE A 265 -1.77 -17.55 6.65
N LYS A 266 -3.01 -17.53 6.16
CA LYS A 266 -3.49 -18.43 5.10
C LYS A 266 -3.71 -17.71 3.77
N GLU A 267 -4.41 -16.58 3.83
CA GLU A 267 -4.79 -15.81 2.63
C GLU A 267 -4.74 -14.33 2.96
N VAL A 268 -4.38 -13.52 1.97
CA VAL A 268 -4.23 -12.07 2.12
C VAL A 268 -5.01 -11.38 1.00
N HIS A 269 -5.82 -10.41 1.39
CA HIS A 269 -6.70 -9.65 0.49
C HIS A 269 -6.62 -8.16 0.84
N PHE A 270 -6.97 -7.28 -0.10
CA PHE A 270 -7.03 -5.86 0.22
C PHE A 270 -8.03 -5.58 1.37
N GLY A 271 -7.49 -5.09 2.49
CA GLY A 271 -8.23 -4.72 3.70
C GLY A 271 -8.55 -5.86 4.67
N SER A 272 -8.06 -7.08 4.45
CA SER A 272 -8.23 -8.20 5.39
C SER A 272 -7.30 -9.37 5.08
N PHE A 273 -6.99 -10.20 6.06
CA PHE A 273 -6.35 -11.50 5.83
C PHE A 273 -7.12 -12.60 6.58
N LYS A 274 -6.96 -13.85 6.15
CA LYS A 274 -7.44 -15.03 6.85
C LYS A 274 -6.25 -15.78 7.44
N SER A 275 -6.50 -16.43 8.56
CA SER A 275 -5.54 -17.29 9.23
C SER A 275 -6.14 -18.68 9.44
N TYR A 276 -5.30 -19.67 9.74
CA TYR A 276 -5.74 -21.06 9.92
C TYR A 276 -6.59 -21.25 11.19
N THR A 277 -6.31 -20.46 12.23
CA THR A 277 -7.13 -20.37 13.45
C THR A 277 -7.73 -18.98 13.58
N THR A 278 -8.72 -18.80 14.47
CA THR A 278 -9.26 -17.47 14.77
C THR A 278 -8.17 -16.56 15.30
N PHE A 279 -7.89 -15.47 14.58
CA PHE A 279 -6.90 -14.49 15.00
C PHE A 279 -7.39 -13.74 16.25
N ASN A 280 -6.70 -13.94 17.38
CA ASN A 280 -7.04 -13.28 18.64
C ASN A 280 -6.19 -12.02 18.83
N GLU A 281 -6.78 -10.84 18.62
CA GLU A 281 -6.09 -9.55 18.79
C GLU A 281 -5.56 -9.33 20.21
N ASN A 282 -6.16 -9.95 21.22
CA ASN A 282 -5.70 -9.85 22.60
C ASN A 282 -4.35 -10.55 22.82
N ALA A 283 -3.90 -11.39 21.89
CA ALA A 283 -2.57 -11.99 21.91
C ALA A 283 -1.46 -11.00 21.53
N LEU A 284 -1.81 -9.84 20.95
CA LEU A 284 -0.84 -8.78 20.65
C LEU A 284 -0.55 -7.96 21.91
N ASP A 285 0.48 -8.39 22.64
CA ASP A 285 1.01 -7.65 23.78
C ASP A 285 1.71 -6.33 23.35
N ASP A 286 2.27 -5.61 24.31
CA ASP A 286 2.95 -4.34 24.03
C ASP A 286 4.24 -4.52 23.23
N SER A 287 4.90 -5.68 23.31
CA SER A 287 6.08 -5.99 22.49
C SER A 287 5.69 -6.10 21.02
N PHE A 288 4.68 -6.92 20.71
CA PHE A 288 4.13 -7.06 19.36
C PHE A 288 3.64 -5.72 18.82
N LYS A 289 2.91 -4.94 19.62
CA LYS A 289 2.41 -3.62 19.20
C LYS A 289 3.52 -2.64 18.82
N ASN A 290 4.57 -2.57 19.64
CA ASN A 290 5.70 -1.67 19.39
C ASN A 290 6.53 -2.13 18.17
N ALA A 291 6.80 -3.43 18.06
CA ALA A 291 7.48 -4.02 16.91
C ALA A 291 6.68 -3.84 15.61
N LEU A 292 5.37 -4.05 15.66
CA LEU A 292 4.48 -3.84 14.53
C LEU A 292 4.52 -2.39 14.04
N LEU A 293 4.56 -1.39 14.94
CA LEU A 293 4.73 0.01 14.55
C LEU A 293 6.12 0.29 13.95
N LYS A 294 7.17 -0.42 14.37
CA LYS A 294 8.50 -0.33 13.74
C LYS A 294 8.45 -0.91 12.31
N ILE A 295 7.94 -2.11 12.14
CA ILE A 295 7.78 -2.78 10.84
C ILE A 295 6.92 -1.95 9.90
N ALA A 296 5.82 -1.37 10.39
CA ALA A 296 4.96 -0.52 9.59
C ALA A 296 5.70 0.68 8.98
N ARG A 297 6.66 1.27 9.71
CA ARG A 297 7.48 2.37 9.19
C ARG A 297 8.47 1.91 8.12
N ILE A 298 9.07 0.73 8.30
CA ILE A 298 9.93 0.09 7.30
C ILE A 298 9.14 -0.12 6.01
N VAL A 299 7.99 -0.78 6.10
CA VAL A 299 7.13 -1.08 4.94
C VAL A 299 6.67 0.19 4.22
N VAL A 300 6.25 1.22 4.95
CA VAL A 300 5.87 2.51 4.35
C VAL A 300 7.05 3.16 3.63
N ALA A 301 8.25 3.10 4.23
CA ALA A 301 9.45 3.67 3.62
C ALA A 301 9.81 2.93 2.32
N GLU A 302 9.80 1.59 2.32
CA GLU A 302 10.04 0.78 1.12
C GLU A 302 9.03 1.09 0.01
N GLU A 303 7.73 1.13 0.32
CA GLU A 303 6.67 1.46 -0.64
C GLU A 303 6.83 2.85 -1.25
N ILE A 304 7.10 3.87 -0.42
CA ILE A 304 7.29 5.23 -0.92
C ILE A 304 8.57 5.30 -1.76
N ASN A 305 9.70 4.81 -1.25
CA ASN A 305 11.00 4.89 -1.91
C ASN A 305 11.02 4.16 -3.26
N HIS A 306 10.38 2.99 -3.36
CA HIS A 306 10.24 2.26 -4.63
C HIS A 306 9.56 3.12 -5.71
N ASN A 307 8.49 3.81 -5.33
CA ASN A 307 7.65 4.55 -6.28
C ASN A 307 8.13 5.99 -6.55
N ILE A 308 9.11 6.52 -5.81
CA ILE A 308 9.70 7.85 -6.06
C ILE A 308 11.13 7.79 -6.60
N ARG A 309 11.66 6.60 -6.90
CA ARG A 309 13.05 6.39 -7.35
C ARG A 309 13.44 7.16 -8.61
N GLY A 310 12.48 7.48 -9.48
CA GLY A 310 12.70 8.25 -10.71
C GLY A 310 12.70 9.76 -10.52
N ILE A 311 12.26 10.26 -9.35
CA ILE A 311 12.15 11.70 -9.09
C ILE A 311 13.52 12.30 -8.80
N HIS A 312 13.89 13.35 -9.54
CA HIS A 312 15.17 14.04 -9.35
C HIS A 312 15.05 15.56 -9.49
N PRO A 313 15.93 16.35 -8.85
CA PRO A 313 15.94 17.80 -9.04
C PRO A 313 16.27 18.16 -10.49
N LYS A 314 15.68 19.26 -10.97
CA LYS A 314 15.90 19.83 -12.29
C LYS A 314 16.01 21.35 -12.18
N TYR A 315 17.01 21.92 -12.84
CA TYR A 315 17.20 23.37 -12.87
C TYR A 315 16.71 23.95 -14.20
N ASN A 316 15.83 24.95 -14.15
CA ASN A 316 15.40 25.68 -15.33
C ASN A 316 16.32 26.89 -15.53
N GLY A 317 17.27 26.79 -16.46
CA GLY A 317 18.23 27.86 -16.75
C GLY A 317 17.60 29.16 -17.27
N GLY A 318 16.41 29.11 -17.89
CA GLY A 318 15.71 30.31 -18.36
C GLY A 318 15.00 31.08 -17.24
N LYS A 319 14.45 30.36 -16.24
CA LYS A 319 13.77 30.97 -15.08
C LYS A 319 14.68 31.12 -13.86
N LEU A 320 15.88 30.54 -13.88
CA LEU A 320 16.83 30.44 -12.78
C LEU A 320 16.21 29.84 -11.50
N THR A 321 15.33 28.85 -11.67
CA THR A 321 14.61 28.18 -10.56
C THR A 321 14.87 26.68 -10.56
N ALA A 322 15.05 26.10 -9.37
CA ALA A 322 15.04 24.66 -9.16
C ALA A 322 13.59 24.14 -9.01
N THR A 323 13.32 22.95 -9.56
CA THR A 323 12.07 22.21 -9.41
C THR A 323 12.38 20.72 -9.31
N TRP A 324 11.40 19.91 -8.92
CA TRP A 324 11.46 18.45 -9.08
C TRP A 324 10.97 18.06 -10.48
N GLN A 325 11.62 17.07 -11.09
CA GLN A 325 11.14 16.34 -12.25
C GLN A 325 10.30 15.15 -11.75
N VAL A 326 9.05 15.06 -12.22
CA VAL A 326 8.08 14.02 -11.84
C VAL A 326 7.40 13.56 -13.13
N ASP A 327 7.69 12.35 -13.57
CA ASP A 327 7.40 11.89 -14.93
C ASP A 327 6.08 11.14 -15.03
N THR A 328 5.64 10.53 -13.94
CA THR A 328 4.44 9.68 -13.92
C THR A 328 3.41 10.13 -12.88
N LEU A 329 2.15 9.77 -13.09
CA LEU A 329 1.09 10.05 -12.11
C LEU A 329 1.30 9.24 -10.83
N ILE A 330 1.80 7.99 -10.93
CA ILE A 330 2.10 7.18 -9.74
C ILE A 330 3.20 7.83 -8.89
N GLU A 331 4.27 8.35 -9.49
CA GLU A 331 5.29 9.13 -8.79
C GLU A 331 4.68 10.37 -8.13
N ALA A 332 3.84 11.12 -8.83
CA ALA A 332 3.16 12.28 -8.26
C ALA A 332 2.28 11.91 -7.04
N LEU A 333 1.58 10.77 -7.10
CA LEU A 333 0.77 10.25 -6.01
C LEU A 333 1.67 9.87 -4.82
N TYR A 334 2.71 9.06 -5.01
CA TYR A 334 3.60 8.67 -3.91
C TYR A 334 4.42 9.83 -3.36
N PHE A 335 4.84 10.77 -4.20
CA PHE A 335 5.55 11.97 -3.76
C PHE A 335 4.64 12.90 -2.96
N SER A 336 3.34 12.90 -3.23
CA SER A 336 2.37 13.58 -2.37
C SER A 336 2.21 12.90 -1.01
N ILE A 337 2.38 11.57 -0.92
CA ILE A 337 2.45 10.82 0.36
C ILE A 337 3.75 11.14 1.09
N PHE A 338 4.89 11.21 0.38
CA PHE A 338 6.19 11.58 0.94
C PHE A 338 6.16 12.93 1.67
N TYR A 339 5.45 13.92 1.11
CA TYR A 339 5.30 15.23 1.74
C TYR A 339 4.24 15.30 2.85
N MET A 340 3.49 14.23 3.11
CA MET A 340 2.60 14.17 4.27
C MET A 340 3.44 14.30 5.55
N ARG A 341 3.08 15.27 6.40
CA ARG A 341 3.83 15.54 7.62
C ARG A 341 3.55 14.48 8.67
N ASN A 342 4.54 14.22 9.51
CA ASN A 342 4.33 13.39 10.70
C ASN A 342 3.16 13.95 11.53
N GLY A 343 2.18 13.10 11.81
CA GLY A 343 0.93 13.51 12.43
C GLY A 343 -0.11 14.08 11.47
N GLU A 344 0.00 13.92 10.15
CA GLU A 344 -1.13 14.06 9.22
C GLU A 344 -1.74 12.70 8.91
N MET A 345 -3.04 12.65 8.64
CA MET A 345 -3.72 11.40 8.28
C MET A 345 -4.98 11.67 7.47
N TYR A 346 -5.35 10.70 6.64
CA TYR A 346 -6.64 10.72 5.97
C TYR A 346 -7.74 10.19 6.90
N LYS A 347 -8.85 10.92 6.96
CA LYS A 347 -10.08 10.49 7.63
C LYS A 347 -11.22 10.35 6.63
N GLU A 348 -12.06 9.35 6.85
CA GLU A 348 -13.35 9.27 6.19
C GLU A 348 -14.33 10.26 6.82
N CYS A 349 -15.13 10.94 5.98
CA CYS A 349 -16.18 11.85 6.41
C CYS A 349 -17.34 11.09 7.03
N GLU A 350 -17.75 11.43 8.26
CA GLU A 350 -18.88 10.81 8.96
C GLU A 350 -20.26 11.13 8.34
N ASN A 351 -20.32 11.94 7.26
CA ASN A 351 -21.56 12.11 6.50
C ASN A 351 -21.67 10.96 5.48
N PRO A 352 -22.63 10.02 5.63
CA PRO A 352 -22.76 8.86 4.74
C PRO A 352 -23.06 9.27 3.29
N ASN A 353 -23.60 10.48 3.07
CA ASN A 353 -23.93 11.02 1.75
C ASN A 353 -22.84 11.97 1.21
N CYS A 354 -21.61 11.92 1.74
CA CYS A 354 -20.54 12.79 1.27
C CYS A 354 -20.11 12.42 -0.16
N LYS A 355 -20.50 13.27 -1.13
CA LYS A 355 -20.10 13.13 -2.54
C LYS A 355 -18.86 13.96 -2.93
N ARG A 356 -18.33 14.75 -2.00
CA ARG A 356 -17.20 15.65 -2.24
C ARG A 356 -15.89 14.97 -1.85
N ASP A 357 -15.49 15.12 -0.61
CA ASP A 357 -14.21 14.63 -0.11
C ASP A 357 -14.50 13.55 0.93
N ARG A 358 -14.91 12.37 0.44
CA ARG A 358 -15.17 11.21 1.29
C ARG A 358 -13.97 10.92 2.19
N PHE A 359 -12.76 11.05 1.65
CA PHE A 359 -11.53 11.09 2.42
C PHE A 359 -10.89 12.47 2.38
N PHE A 360 -10.54 13.01 3.55
CA PHE A 360 -9.93 14.34 3.68
C PHE A 360 -8.76 14.30 4.68
N LEU A 361 -7.75 15.13 4.41
CA LEU A 361 -6.55 15.23 5.22
C LEU A 361 -6.82 16.03 6.51
N VAL A 362 -6.30 15.52 7.64
CA VAL A 362 -6.35 16.19 8.94
C VAL A 362 -5.04 15.99 9.71
N GLU A 363 -4.77 16.89 10.64
CA GLU A 363 -3.79 16.65 11.70
C GLU A 363 -4.34 15.56 12.65
N ALA A 364 -3.49 14.63 13.08
CA ALA A 364 -3.77 13.53 13.98
C ALA A 364 -4.23 14.01 15.35
N THR A 365 -3.71 15.16 15.80
CA THR A 365 -4.13 15.86 17.02
C THR A 365 -5.56 16.40 16.93
N ARG A 366 -6.09 16.63 15.71
CA ARG A 366 -7.48 17.07 15.48
C ARG A 366 -8.44 15.88 15.43
N THR A 367 -8.52 15.15 16.52
CA THR A 367 -9.42 13.99 16.68
C THR A 367 -10.89 14.36 16.50
N ASN A 368 -11.29 15.59 16.90
CA ASN A 368 -12.66 16.09 16.84
C ASN A 368 -13.17 16.48 15.44
N LYS A 369 -12.31 16.57 14.43
CA LYS A 369 -12.76 16.86 13.05
C LYS A 369 -13.34 15.58 12.43
N ARG A 370 -14.68 15.54 12.35
CA ARG A 370 -15.49 14.39 11.89
C ARG A 370 -15.98 14.50 10.44
N TYR A 371 -16.03 15.72 9.91
CA TYR A 371 -16.57 16.02 8.59
C TYR A 371 -15.57 16.78 7.73
N CYS A 372 -15.59 16.55 6.42
CA CYS A 372 -14.70 17.22 5.47
C CYS A 372 -14.97 18.73 5.39
N CYS A 373 -16.24 19.15 5.57
CA CYS A 373 -16.68 20.54 5.51
C CYS A 373 -17.93 20.78 6.36
N GLU A 374 -18.27 22.05 6.60
CA GLU A 374 -19.45 22.45 7.38
C GLU A 374 -20.76 21.98 6.75
N GLN A 375 -20.84 21.95 5.42
CA GLN A 375 -22.03 21.48 4.73
C GLN A 375 -22.30 20.00 5.02
N CYS A 376 -21.27 19.16 5.10
CA CYS A 376 -21.41 17.78 5.53
C CYS A 376 -21.82 17.66 7.01
N ARG A 377 -21.26 18.51 7.89
CA ARG A 377 -21.66 18.56 9.30
C ARG A 377 -23.14 18.90 9.45
N ASN A 378 -23.61 19.91 8.74
CA ASN A 378 -24.99 20.39 8.82
C ASN A 378 -25.96 19.36 8.22
N ALA A 379 -25.62 18.75 7.07
CA ALA A 379 -26.42 17.70 6.44
C ALA A 379 -26.56 16.46 7.35
N ALA A 380 -25.46 16.00 7.95
CA ALA A 380 -25.48 14.89 8.90
C ALA A 380 -26.29 15.24 10.17
N GLY A 381 -26.18 16.48 10.67
CA GLY A 381 -26.98 16.98 11.79
C GLY A 381 -28.48 16.97 11.51
N ALA A 382 -28.89 17.48 10.34
CA ALA A 382 -30.29 17.49 9.91
C ALA A 382 -30.86 16.07 9.73
N GLN A 383 -30.07 15.13 9.23
CA GLN A 383 -30.47 13.73 9.13
C GLN A 383 -30.65 13.09 10.53
N ARG A 384 -29.70 13.30 11.46
CA ARG A 384 -29.82 12.79 12.83
C ARG A 384 -31.04 13.34 13.55
N TYR A 385 -31.37 14.62 13.34
CA TYR A 385 -32.58 15.22 13.90
C TYR A 385 -33.85 14.55 13.37
N ARG A 386 -33.96 14.37 12.04
CA ARG A 386 -35.10 13.67 11.42
C ARG A 386 -35.26 12.24 11.93
N ASN A 387 -34.16 11.50 12.06
CA ASN A 387 -34.17 10.13 12.57
C ASN A 387 -34.51 10.02 14.07
N ARG A 388 -34.50 11.12 14.83
CA ARG A 388 -34.95 11.16 16.23
C ARG A 388 -36.43 11.49 16.37
N GLN A 389 -37.06 11.99 15.31
CA GLN A 389 -38.49 12.33 15.27
C GLN A 389 -39.35 11.24 14.63
N LEU A 390 -38.71 10.30 13.94
CA LEU A 390 -39.27 9.00 13.55
C LEU A 390 -39.01 8.00 14.67
#